data_AF-A0A971M5Q4-F1
#
_entry.id   AF-A0A971M5Q4-F1
#
_cell.length_a   1.000
_cell.length_b   1.000
_cell.length_c   1.000
_cell.angle_alpha   90.00
_cell.angle_beta   90.00
_cell.angle_gamma   90.00
#
_symmetry.space_group_name_H-M   'P 1'
#
loop_
_entity.id
_entity.type
_entity.pdbx_description
1 polymer ?
#
loop_
_entity_poly.entity_id
_entity_poly.type
_entity_poly.pdbx_seq_one_letter_code
_entity_poly.pdbx_strand_id
1 'polypeptide(L)' 'MTFKPYDQNQPFLLPPSLREWLPENHLAHFISDVVDELSLDAIMKAYSGDNRGQPPYHPAMMVK' A
#
# COMPACT_ATOMS: atom_id res chain seq x y z
N MET A 1 -28.25 -18.71 -28.56
CA MET A 1 -27.63 -17.69 -27.70
C MET A 1 -26.30 -18.23 -27.24
N THR A 2 -25.21 -17.53 -27.53
CA THR A 2 -23.84 -18.04 -27.37
C THR A 2 -23.22 -17.42 -26.13
N PHE A 3 -22.75 -18.27 -25.21
CA PHE A 3 -22.14 -17.83 -23.96
C PHE A 3 -20.70 -17.35 -24.17
N LYS A 4 -20.20 -16.50 -23.25
CA LYS A 4 -18.79 -16.09 -23.23
C LYS A 4 -17.90 -17.26 -22.79
N PRO A 5 -16.66 -17.35 -23.29
CA PRO A 5 -15.70 -18.34 -22.81
C PRO A 5 -15.39 -18.09 -21.34
N TYR A 6 -15.53 -19.13 -20.53
CA TYR A 6 -15.11 -19.12 -19.14
C TYR A 6 -13.64 -19.54 -19.09
N ASP A 7 -12.76 -18.60 -18.79
CA ASP A 7 -11.33 -18.87 -18.65
C ASP A 7 -10.80 -18.25 -17.35
N GLN A 8 -10.58 -19.10 -16.35
CA GLN A 8 -9.96 -18.71 -15.07
C GLN A 8 -8.47 -18.37 -15.23
N ASN A 9 -7.86 -18.69 -16.39
CA ASN A 9 -6.45 -18.44 -16.67
C ASN A 9 -6.22 -17.16 -17.47
N GLN A 10 -7.27 -16.35 -17.65
CA GLN A 10 -7.14 -15.11 -18.40
C GLN A 10 -6.20 -14.14 -17.64
N PRO A 11 -5.07 -13.73 -18.25
CA PRO A 11 -4.09 -12.91 -17.56
C PRO A 11 -4.59 -11.47 -17.42
N PHE A 12 -4.25 -10.85 -16.29
CA PHE A 12 -4.34 -9.40 -16.14
C PHE A 12 -3.24 -8.73 -16.96
N LEU A 13 -3.60 -7.66 -17.68
CA LEU A 13 -2.63 -6.87 -18.46
C LEU A 13 -1.62 -6.14 -17.57
N LEU A 14 -2.02 -5.82 -16.33
CA LEU A 14 -1.20 -5.25 -15.27
C LEU A 14 -1.58 -5.92 -13.94
N PRO A 15 -0.62 -6.07 -13.00
CA PRO A 15 -0.94 -6.61 -11.68
C PRO A 15 -1.99 -5.73 -10.98
N PRO A 16 -3.00 -6.34 -10.32
CA PRO A 16 -4.01 -5.59 -9.60
C PRO A 16 -3.36 -4.74 -8.51
N SER A 17 -3.85 -3.51 -8.36
CA SER A 17 -3.39 -2.64 -7.28
C SER A 17 -3.66 -3.31 -5.94
N LEU A 18 -2.77 -3.14 -4.97
CA LEU A 18 -3.04 -3.57 -3.58
C LEU A 18 -4.31 -2.90 -3.02
N ARG A 19 -4.69 -1.74 -3.55
CA ARG A 19 -5.96 -1.08 -3.19
C ARG A 19 -7.18 -1.86 -3.67
N GLU A 20 -7.07 -2.64 -4.75
CA GLU A 20 -8.17 -3.44 -5.32
C GLU A 20 -8.40 -4.74 -4.55
N TRP A 21 -7.54 -5.05 -3.57
CA TRP A 21 -7.67 -6.25 -2.74
C TRP A 21 -8.71 -6.08 -1.62
N LEU A 22 -9.10 -4.85 -1.33
CA LEU A 22 -10.10 -4.51 -0.32
C LEU A 22 -11.28 -3.77 -0.98
N PRO A 23 -12.49 -3.90 -0.42
CA PRO A 23 -13.62 -3.07 -0.85
C PRO A 23 -13.31 -1.59 -0.70
N GLU A 24 -13.83 -0.74 -1.60
CA GLU A 24 -13.56 0.70 -1.59
C GLU A 24 -13.93 1.39 -0.25
N ASN A 25 -14.93 0.88 0.45
CA ASN A 25 -15.40 1.39 1.75
C ASN A 25 -14.73 0.72 2.96
N HIS A 26 -13.67 -0.06 2.77
CA HIS A 26 -12.98 -0.74 3.86
C HIS A 26 -12.24 0.27 4.75
N LEU A 27 -12.38 0.14 6.07
CA LEU A 27 -11.81 1.06 7.07
C LEU A 27 -10.28 1.25 6.91
N ALA A 28 -9.56 0.25 6.40
CA ALA A 28 -8.13 0.35 6.14
C ALA A 28 -7.76 1.48 5.17
N HIS A 29 -8.62 1.80 4.19
CA HIS A 29 -8.41 2.95 3.30
C HIS A 29 -8.47 4.27 4.08
N PHE A 30 -9.48 4.42 4.95
CA PHE A 30 -9.61 5.59 5.82
C PHE A 30 -8.40 5.73 6.75
N ILE A 31 -7.92 4.65 7.37
CA ILE A 31 -6.72 4.68 8.22
C ILE A 31 -5.50 5.11 7.39
N SER A 32 -5.32 4.54 6.19
CA SER A 32 -4.24 4.94 5.29
C SER A 32 -4.29 6.43 4.95
N ASP A 33 -5.48 6.96 4.64
CA ASP A 33 -5.65 8.37 4.30
C ASP A 33 -5.37 9.28 5.51
N VAL A 34 -5.79 8.88 6.71
CA VAL A 34 -5.44 9.60 7.96
C VAL A 34 -3.94 9.59 8.20
N VAL A 35 -3.28 8.46 8.00
CA VAL A 35 -1.82 8.33 8.15
C VAL A 35 -1.08 9.24 7.16
N ASP A 36 -1.60 9.41 5.94
CA ASP A 36 -1.01 10.28 4.93
C ASP A 36 -1.06 11.77 5.32
N GLU A 37 -1.98 12.16 6.20
CA GLU A 37 -2.08 13.52 6.77
C GLU A 37 -1.23 13.72 8.05
N LEU A 38 -0.67 12.65 8.63
CA LEU A 38 0.16 12.75 9.84
C LEU A 38 1.60 13.12 9.49
N SER A 39 2.17 14.09 10.21
CA SER A 39 3.61 14.39 10.10
C SER A 39 4.44 13.31 10.80
N LEU A 40 5.22 12.57 10.01
CA LEU A 40 6.20 11.58 10.50
C LEU A 40 7.62 12.17 10.61
N ASP A 41 7.76 13.50 10.49
CA ASP A 41 9.05 14.19 10.41
C ASP A 41 9.93 13.97 11.64
N ALA A 42 9.32 13.86 12.83
CA ALA A 42 10.06 13.60 14.06
C ALA A 42 10.78 12.24 14.02
N ILE A 43 10.12 11.22 13.45
CA ILE A 43 10.69 9.88 13.27
C ILE A 43 11.79 9.95 12.21
N MET A 44 11.50 10.56 11.06
CA MET A 44 12.49 10.70 9.97
C MET A 44 13.77 11.40 10.44
N LYS A 45 13.64 12.47 11.22
CA LYS A 45 14.78 13.21 11.79
C LYS A 45 15.62 12.37 12.75
N ALA A 46 15.00 11.51 13.55
CA ALA A 46 15.72 10.61 14.46
C ALA A 46 16.64 9.63 13.70
N TYR A 47 16.25 9.23 12.49
CA TYR A 47 17.00 8.28 11.65
C TYR A 47 17.91 8.95 10.60
N SER A 48 17.81 10.27 10.40
CA SER A 48 18.55 10.99 9.34
C SER A 48 20.08 11.08 9.56
N GLY A 49 20.57 10.71 10.75
CA GLY A 49 21.98 10.85 11.13
C GLY A 49 22.83 9.57 11.04
N ASP A 50 22.21 8.40 10.84
CA ASP A 50 22.90 7.11 10.91
C ASP A 50 22.81 6.35 9.58
N ASN A 51 23.79 6.57 8.70
CA ASN A 51 23.92 5.88 7.40
C ASN A 51 24.65 4.54 7.51
N ARG A 52 24.68 3.92 8.69
CA ARG A 52 25.35 2.63 8.91
C ARG A 52 24.33 1.49 8.84
N GLY A 53 24.58 0.52 7.98
CA GLY A 53 23.75 -0.68 7.85
C GLY A 53 22.71 -0.58 6.72
N GLN A 54 21.70 -1.45 6.78
CA GLN A 54 20.62 -1.49 5.79
C GLN A 54 19.68 -0.29 5.98
N PRO A 55 19.27 0.40 4.90
CA PRO A 55 18.31 1.49 5.01
C PRO A 55 17.03 1.05 5.74
N PRO A 56 16.54 1.84 6.72
CA PRO A 56 15.31 1.52 7.42
C PRO A 56 14.12 1.59 6.47
N TYR A 57 13.08 0.80 6.76
CA TYR A 57 11.79 0.95 6.08
C TYR A 57 11.17 2.31 6.39
N HIS A 58 10.36 2.81 5.45
CA HIS A 58 9.65 4.07 5.64
C HIS A 58 8.67 3.95 6.83
N PRO A 59 8.68 4.88 7.81
CA PRO A 59 7.84 4.79 9.00
C PRO A 59 6.34 4.64 8.71
N ALA A 60 5.85 5.22 7.61
CA ALA A 60 4.47 5.04 7.15
C ALA A 60 4.08 3.56 6.94
N MET A 61 5.04 2.69 6.61
CA MET A 61 4.76 1.25 6.47
C MET A 61 4.38 0.58 7.81
N MET A 62 4.79 1.14 8.95
CA MET A 62 4.53 0.55 10.27
C MET A 62 3.20 1.01 10.88
N VAL A 63 2.57 2.03 10.30
CA VAL A 63 1.35 2.66 10.84
C VAL A 63 0.14 2.51 9.91
N LYS A 64 0.33 1.92 8.72
CA LYS A 64 -0.75 1.58 7.78
C LYS A 64 -1.24 0.15 7.96
#